data_AF-A0A7S1ZP36-F1
#
_entry.id   AF-A0A7S1ZP36-F1
#
_cell.length_a   1.000
_cell.length_b   1.000
_cell.length_c   1.000
_cell.angle_alpha   90.00
_cell.angle_beta   90.00
_cell.angle_gamma   90.00
#
_symmetry.space_group_name_H-M   'P 1'
#
loop_
_entity.id
_entity.type
_entity.pdbx_description
1 polymer ?
#
loop_
_entity_poly.entity_id
_entity_poly.type
_entity_poly.pdbx_seq_one_letter_code
_entity_poly.pdbx_strand_id
1 'polypeptide(L)'
;LLNNFLMKYTKGDYRFVYWGPLNSYTGPHTDVLHSFSWSYNVAGEKLWTFYPPSSCFDAEDIPPSSSNGTTSESSSILKPFRITQQAGEMVFVPSRWKHDVRNVRHNTLSINHNWITTANVDLAWVCVVAEVYAVEKEMNAWWGEESDTMYGTGSSSLNTINQDSHADDSLNDNEDDYNLDHYDARENMVRGCCG
;
A
#
# COMPACT_ATOMS: atom_id res chain seq x y z
N LEU A 1 18.30 4.97 -6.54
CA LEU A 1 18.34 5.98 -5.45
C LEU A 1 17.97 5.37 -4.09
N LEU A 2 16.95 4.50 -3.98
CA LEU A 2 16.63 3.83 -2.71
C LEU A 2 17.58 2.67 -2.33
N ASN A 3 18.01 1.83 -3.29
CA ASN A 3 18.94 0.72 -2.98
C ASN A 3 20.32 1.18 -2.48
N ASN A 4 20.85 2.30 -3.01
CA ASN A 4 22.10 2.86 -2.48
C ASN A 4 21.93 3.45 -1.08
N PHE A 5 20.74 3.99 -0.77
CA PHE A 5 20.40 4.46 0.58
C PHE A 5 20.28 3.27 1.55
N LEU A 6 19.52 2.24 1.22
CA LEU A 6 19.36 1.03 2.05
C LEU A 6 20.71 0.33 2.30
N MET A 7 21.51 0.10 1.25
CA MET A 7 22.85 -0.48 1.39
C MET A 7 23.77 0.36 2.30
N LYS A 8 23.63 1.70 2.24
CA LYS A 8 24.46 2.63 3.02
C LYS A 8 24.01 2.77 4.47
N TYR A 9 22.70 2.71 4.75
CA TYR A 9 22.15 3.06 6.07
C TYR A 9 21.53 1.90 6.83
N THR A 10 21.00 0.88 6.16
CA THR A 10 20.33 -0.26 6.84
C THR A 10 21.09 -1.57 6.70
N LYS A 11 22.09 -1.67 5.81
CA LYS A 11 22.80 -2.90 5.41
C LYS A 11 21.87 -4.03 4.90
N GLY A 12 20.58 -3.77 4.80
CA GLY A 12 19.60 -4.66 4.25
C GLY A 12 19.34 -4.32 2.79
N ASP A 13 18.94 -5.33 2.05
CA ASP A 13 18.39 -5.18 0.72
C ASP A 13 17.10 -6.00 0.66
N TYR A 14 16.16 -5.58 -0.16
CA TYR A 14 14.91 -6.31 -0.35
C TYR A 14 15.12 -7.52 -1.27
N ARG A 15 16.26 -8.22 -1.13
CA ARG A 15 16.57 -9.46 -1.84
C ARG A 15 16.34 -10.64 -0.91
N PHE A 16 15.73 -11.68 -1.46
CA PHE A 16 15.38 -12.87 -0.71
C PHE A 16 15.40 -14.09 -1.60
N VAL A 17 15.43 -15.25 -0.95
CA VAL A 17 15.39 -16.55 -1.61
C VAL A 17 14.08 -17.23 -1.23
N TYR A 18 13.36 -17.71 -2.24
CA TYR A 18 12.28 -18.67 -2.02
C TYR A 18 12.81 -20.07 -2.29
N TRP A 19 12.66 -20.94 -1.31
CA TRP A 19 12.86 -22.37 -1.47
C TRP A 19 11.65 -23.10 -0.90
N GLY A 20 10.99 -23.92 -1.71
CA GLY A 20 9.77 -24.60 -1.30
C GLY A 20 9.57 -25.96 -1.96
N PRO A 21 8.82 -26.87 -1.30
CA PRO A 21 8.46 -28.15 -1.87
C PRO A 21 7.41 -27.99 -3.00
N LEU A 22 7.18 -29.06 -3.74
CA LEU A 22 6.08 -29.16 -4.69
C LEU A 22 4.75 -28.75 -4.01
N ASN A 23 3.92 -28.00 -4.73
CA ASN A 23 2.62 -27.48 -4.31
C ASN A 23 2.62 -26.41 -3.21
N SER A 24 3.79 -26.00 -2.70
CA SER A 24 3.84 -24.76 -1.90
C SER A 24 3.40 -23.56 -2.74
N TYR A 25 2.76 -22.60 -2.08
CA TYR A 25 1.95 -21.58 -2.72
C TYR A 25 2.07 -20.24 -2.00
N THR A 26 2.16 -19.16 -2.78
CA THR A 26 2.00 -17.78 -2.31
C THR A 26 0.68 -17.27 -2.87
N GLY A 27 -0.22 -16.86 -1.99
CA GLY A 27 -1.57 -16.39 -2.34
C GLY A 27 -1.57 -15.12 -3.20
N PRO A 28 -2.73 -14.72 -3.75
CA PRO A 28 -2.86 -13.51 -4.54
C PRO A 28 -2.46 -12.28 -3.73
N HIS A 29 -1.53 -11.48 -4.26
CA HIS A 29 -1.06 -10.25 -3.62
C HIS A 29 -0.51 -9.27 -4.65
N THR A 30 -0.36 -8.01 -4.24
CA THR A 30 0.56 -7.06 -4.88
C THR A 30 1.81 -6.94 -4.02
N ASP A 31 2.95 -6.60 -4.63
CA ASP A 31 4.19 -6.43 -3.89
C ASP A 31 4.09 -5.25 -2.89
N VAL A 32 4.72 -5.42 -1.71
CA VAL A 32 4.72 -4.44 -0.62
C VAL A 32 5.23 -3.09 -1.10
N LEU A 33 4.66 -2.00 -0.57
CA LEU A 33 4.92 -0.61 -0.98
C LEU A 33 4.68 -0.34 -2.48
N HIS A 34 3.87 -1.17 -3.14
CA HIS A 34 3.71 -1.15 -4.60
C HIS A 34 5.05 -1.14 -5.34
N SER A 35 6.04 -1.87 -4.80
CA SER A 35 7.35 -2.00 -5.41
C SER A 35 7.28 -2.74 -6.75
N PHE A 36 8.31 -2.58 -7.57
CA PHE A 36 8.59 -3.51 -8.66
C PHE A 36 9.29 -4.74 -8.09
N SER A 37 9.14 -5.89 -8.74
CA SER A 37 9.96 -7.05 -8.39
C SER A 37 10.42 -7.85 -9.60
N TRP A 38 11.45 -8.67 -9.38
CA TRP A 38 11.84 -9.73 -10.30
C TRP A 38 12.09 -11.02 -9.53
N SER A 39 11.86 -12.14 -10.21
CA SER A 39 12.10 -13.49 -9.70
C SER A 39 12.94 -14.25 -10.72
N TYR A 40 14.16 -14.63 -10.36
CA TYR A 40 14.99 -15.53 -11.15
C TYR A 40 14.87 -16.95 -10.59
N ASN A 41 14.36 -17.87 -11.40
CA ASN A 41 14.15 -19.25 -10.96
C ASN A 41 15.44 -20.05 -11.18
N VAL A 42 16.11 -20.42 -10.09
CA VAL A 42 17.38 -21.15 -10.12
C VAL A 42 17.15 -22.63 -10.41
N ALA A 43 16.13 -23.23 -9.81
CA ALA A 43 15.78 -24.64 -9.97
C ALA A 43 14.28 -24.86 -9.79
N GLY A 44 13.75 -25.96 -10.34
CA GLY A 44 12.33 -26.28 -10.29
C GLY A 44 11.51 -25.49 -11.31
N GLU A 45 10.22 -25.30 -11.03
CA GLU A 45 9.26 -24.67 -11.95
C GLU A 45 8.17 -23.96 -11.15
N LYS A 46 7.82 -22.74 -11.58
CA LYS A 46 6.77 -21.94 -10.96
C LYS A 46 5.65 -21.66 -11.94
N LEU A 47 4.41 -21.86 -11.50
CA LEU A 47 3.23 -21.37 -12.20
C LEU A 47 2.82 -20.03 -11.58
N TRP A 48 2.83 -18.99 -12.39
CA TRP A 48 2.38 -17.65 -12.04
C TRP A 48 0.99 -17.42 -12.62
N THR A 49 0.09 -16.83 -11.84
CA THR A 49 -1.14 -16.22 -12.36
C THR A 49 -1.04 -14.72 -12.14
N PHE A 50 -1.17 -13.95 -13.21
CA PHE A 50 -1.24 -12.49 -13.16
C PHE A 50 -2.68 -12.03 -13.36
N TYR A 51 -3.10 -11.11 -12.51
CA TYR A 51 -4.38 -10.43 -12.57
C TYR A 51 -4.07 -9.01 -13.05
N PRO A 52 -4.40 -8.68 -14.31
CA PRO A 52 -4.23 -7.33 -14.80
C PRO A 52 -4.90 -6.35 -13.85
N PRO A 53 -4.28 -5.18 -13.56
CA PRO A 53 -5.00 -4.10 -12.93
C PRO A 53 -6.28 -3.89 -13.74
N SER A 54 -7.45 -3.89 -13.09
CA SER A 54 -8.66 -3.36 -13.70
C SER A 54 -8.28 -2.02 -14.32
N SER A 55 -8.73 -1.74 -15.54
CA SER A 55 -8.48 -0.47 -16.22
C SER A 55 -9.13 0.66 -15.43
N CYS A 56 -8.46 1.09 -14.38
CA CYS A 56 -8.53 2.33 -13.66
C CYS A 56 -7.08 2.55 -13.19
N PHE A 57 -6.26 3.28 -13.94
CA PHE A 57 -6.03 4.66 -13.56
C PHE A 57 -7.23 5.18 -12.79
N ASP A 58 -7.07 5.23 -11.47
CA ASP A 58 -8.04 5.62 -10.45
C ASP A 58 -9.01 6.69 -11.02
N ALA A 59 -10.14 6.23 -11.60
CA ALA A 59 -11.11 7.05 -12.29
C ALA A 59 -12.27 7.38 -11.34
N GLU A 60 -11.94 7.72 -10.10
CA GLU A 60 -12.92 8.13 -9.08
C GLU A 60 -12.64 9.54 -8.50
N ASP A 61 -11.79 10.35 -9.14
CA ASP A 61 -11.66 11.79 -8.86
C ASP A 61 -12.52 12.69 -9.76
N ILE A 62 -13.43 12.13 -10.58
CA ILE A 62 -14.39 12.92 -11.34
C ILE A 62 -15.73 12.93 -10.59
N PRO A 63 -16.18 14.08 -10.05
CA PRO A 63 -17.48 14.17 -9.41
C PRO A 63 -18.58 13.80 -10.42
N PRO A 64 -19.67 13.13 -10.01
CA PRO A 64 -20.68 12.64 -10.93
C PRO A 64 -21.43 13.80 -11.56
N SER A 65 -20.96 14.28 -12.73
CA SER A 65 -21.76 15.16 -13.58
C SER A 65 -22.80 14.30 -14.27
N SER A 66 -24.06 14.56 -13.92
CA SER A 66 -25.25 13.96 -14.51
C SER A 66 -25.25 14.11 -16.04
N SER A 67 -25.14 13.01 -16.77
CA SER A 67 -25.67 12.95 -18.14
C SER A 67 -26.17 11.55 -18.46
N ASN A 68 -27.49 11.47 -18.66
CA ASN A 68 -28.17 10.34 -19.27
C ASN A 68 -27.64 10.08 -20.68
N GLY A 69 -27.42 8.82 -21.04
CA GLY A 69 -27.57 8.35 -22.40
C GLY A 69 -26.44 7.50 -22.96
N THR A 70 -26.86 6.36 -23.52
CA THR A 70 -26.24 5.53 -24.57
C THR A 70 -25.19 4.48 -24.17
N THR A 71 -25.54 3.25 -24.56
CA THR A 71 -24.85 1.96 -24.52
C THR A 71 -23.59 1.90 -25.40
N SER A 72 -22.72 0.92 -25.10
CA SER A 72 -21.50 0.50 -25.82
C SER A 72 -20.26 1.28 -25.36
N GLU A 73 -19.21 0.66 -24.82
CA GLU A 73 -18.54 -0.56 -25.27
C GLU A 73 -18.12 -1.40 -24.06
N SER A 74 -18.08 -2.71 -24.26
CA SER A 74 -17.45 -3.67 -23.36
C SER A 74 -16.04 -3.21 -23.01
N SER A 75 -15.87 -2.56 -21.85
CA SER A 75 -14.57 -2.39 -21.21
C SER A 75 -13.94 -3.77 -21.16
N SER A 76 -12.95 -4.02 -22.01
CA SER A 76 -12.31 -5.32 -22.12
C SER A 76 -11.53 -5.54 -20.84
N ILE A 77 -12.21 -6.03 -19.80
CA ILE A 77 -11.60 -6.47 -18.55
C ILE A 77 -10.52 -7.45 -18.97
N LEU A 78 -9.26 -7.03 -18.85
CA LEU A 78 -8.13 -7.87 -19.19
C LEU A 78 -8.21 -9.11 -18.30
N LYS A 79 -8.33 -10.28 -18.93
CA LYS A 79 -8.49 -11.53 -18.21
C LYS A 79 -7.17 -11.91 -17.54
N PRO A 80 -7.22 -12.55 -16.36
CA PRO A 80 -6.03 -13.14 -15.76
C PRO A 80 -5.33 -14.07 -16.74
N PHE A 81 -4.00 -14.04 -16.74
CA PHE A 81 -3.19 -14.94 -17.56
C PHE A 81 -2.18 -15.68 -16.70
N ARG A 82 -1.70 -16.81 -17.23
CA ARG A 82 -0.76 -17.67 -16.54
C ARG A 82 0.51 -17.85 -17.35
N ILE A 83 1.64 -17.87 -16.64
CA ILE A 83 2.93 -18.23 -17.23
C ILE A 83 3.59 -19.29 -16.36
N THR A 84 4.26 -20.24 -17.02
CA THR A 84 5.10 -21.22 -16.35
C THR A 84 6.55 -20.77 -16.50
N GLN A 85 7.19 -20.47 -15.38
CA GLN A 85 8.59 -20.09 -15.30
C GLN A 85 9.46 -21.33 -15.07
N GLN A 86 10.32 -21.63 -16.05
CA GLN A 86 11.30 -22.71 -16.01
C GLN A 86 12.56 -22.32 -15.23
N ALA A 87 13.44 -23.29 -14.95
CA ALA A 87 14.75 -23.00 -14.38
C ALA A 87 15.61 -22.20 -15.37
N GLY A 88 16.30 -21.18 -14.88
CA GLY A 88 17.09 -20.24 -15.68
C GLY A 88 16.31 -19.03 -16.19
N GLU A 89 14.98 -19.00 -16.05
CA GLU A 89 14.15 -17.88 -16.51
C GLU A 89 13.95 -16.81 -15.44
N MET A 90 13.72 -15.58 -15.89
CA MET A 90 13.39 -14.45 -15.04
C MET A 90 11.98 -13.94 -15.35
N VAL A 91 11.21 -13.69 -14.30
CA VAL A 91 9.92 -13.00 -14.37
C VAL A 91 10.08 -11.61 -13.78
N PHE A 92 9.62 -10.60 -14.51
CA PHE A 92 9.47 -9.24 -14.02
C PHE A 92 8.01 -9.01 -13.61
N VAL A 93 7.80 -8.41 -12.45
CA VAL A 93 6.49 -8.03 -11.92
C VAL A 93 6.43 -6.51 -11.86
N PRO A 94 5.57 -5.86 -12.69
CA PRO A 94 5.41 -4.42 -12.62
C PRO A 94 4.71 -3.99 -11.32
N SER A 95 4.93 -2.75 -10.90
CA SER A 95 4.22 -2.16 -9.75
C SER A 95 2.70 -2.29 -9.89
N ARG A 96 2.01 -2.57 -8.78
CA ARG A 96 0.55 -2.82 -8.68
C ARG A 96 0.03 -4.08 -9.40
N TRP A 97 0.88 -4.91 -10.02
CA TRP A 97 0.40 -6.13 -10.67
C TRP A 97 0.12 -7.23 -9.65
N LYS A 98 -1.16 -7.55 -9.48
CA LYS A 98 -1.59 -8.61 -8.58
C LYS A 98 -1.25 -9.96 -9.17
N HIS A 99 -0.69 -10.85 -8.34
CA HIS A 99 -0.25 -12.15 -8.79
C HIS A 99 -0.26 -13.20 -7.68
N ASP A 100 -0.36 -14.47 -8.08
CA ASP A 100 -0.12 -15.63 -7.22
C ASP A 100 0.89 -16.59 -7.85
N VAL A 101 1.57 -17.37 -7.00
CA VAL A 101 2.68 -18.22 -7.44
C VAL A 101 2.61 -19.59 -6.78
N ARG A 102 2.66 -20.65 -7.59
CA ARG A 102 2.71 -22.04 -7.12
C ARG A 102 3.98 -22.72 -7.60
N ASN A 103 4.66 -23.41 -6.71
CA ASN A 103 5.76 -24.30 -7.08
C ASN A 103 5.19 -25.60 -7.65
N VAL A 104 5.40 -25.86 -8.94
CA VAL A 104 4.82 -27.01 -9.66
C VAL A 104 5.82 -28.14 -9.91
N ARG A 105 7.07 -27.99 -9.46
CA ARG A 105 8.06 -29.07 -9.35
C ARG A 105 8.72 -29.14 -7.98
N HIS A 106 9.31 -30.29 -7.68
CA HIS A 106 10.14 -30.50 -6.50
C HIS A 106 11.38 -29.60 -6.52
N ASN A 107 11.84 -29.20 -5.33
CA ASN A 107 13.04 -28.38 -5.12
C ASN A 107 13.01 -27.05 -5.92
N THR A 108 11.89 -26.33 -5.87
CA THR A 108 11.79 -25.04 -6.55
C THR A 108 12.50 -23.96 -5.71
N LEU A 109 13.47 -23.30 -6.33
CA LEU A 109 14.37 -22.33 -5.73
C LEU A 109 14.45 -21.09 -6.62
N SER A 110 14.19 -19.90 -6.06
CA SER A 110 14.36 -18.64 -6.78
C SER A 110 15.05 -17.58 -5.93
N ILE A 111 15.70 -16.65 -6.63
CA ILE A 111 16.19 -15.40 -6.06
C ILE A 111 15.24 -14.29 -6.50
N ASN A 112 14.88 -13.43 -5.56
CA ASN A 112 13.88 -12.39 -5.74
C ASN A 112 14.43 -11.07 -5.22
N HIS A 113 13.98 -9.97 -5.81
CA HIS A 113 14.33 -8.63 -5.36
C HIS A 113 13.21 -7.67 -5.66
N ASN A 114 12.82 -6.88 -4.65
CA ASN A 114 11.88 -5.78 -4.80
C ASN A 114 12.63 -4.45 -4.81
N TRP A 115 12.18 -3.47 -5.60
CA TRP A 115 12.76 -2.14 -5.59
C TRP A 115 11.74 -1.06 -5.89
N ILE A 116 12.07 0.15 -5.43
CA ILE A 116 11.31 1.37 -5.71
C ILE A 116 12.20 2.27 -6.57
N THR A 117 11.55 2.95 -7.51
CA THR A 117 12.14 3.95 -8.39
C THR A 117 11.41 5.27 -8.23
N THR A 118 11.86 6.30 -8.92
CA THR A 118 11.11 7.56 -9.01
C THR A 118 9.76 7.41 -9.69
N ALA A 119 9.53 6.33 -10.45
CA ALA A 119 8.26 6.09 -11.15
C ALA A 119 7.13 5.54 -10.26
N ASN A 120 7.43 5.13 -9.02
CA ASN A 120 6.44 4.59 -8.07
C ASN A 120 6.72 5.03 -6.62
N VAL A 121 7.47 6.12 -6.42
CA VAL A 121 7.84 6.60 -5.09
C VAL A 121 6.66 7.26 -4.37
N ASP A 122 5.79 7.91 -5.14
CA ASP A 122 4.50 8.46 -4.73
C ASP A 122 3.57 7.35 -4.19
N LEU A 123 3.46 6.23 -4.92
CA LEU A 123 2.69 5.07 -4.49
C LEU A 123 3.25 4.47 -3.20
N ALA A 124 4.58 4.36 -3.09
CA ALA A 124 5.22 3.87 -1.88
C ALA A 124 4.99 4.81 -0.69
N TRP A 125 5.02 6.13 -0.92
CA TRP A 125 4.75 7.14 0.12
C TRP A 125 3.33 7.01 0.68
N VAL A 126 2.33 6.84 -0.19
CA VAL A 126 0.95 6.57 0.21
C VAL A 126 0.86 5.36 1.13
N CYS A 127 1.52 4.24 0.78
CA CYS A 127 1.55 3.06 1.64
C CYS A 127 2.19 3.36 3.01
N VAL A 128 3.31 4.08 3.04
CA VAL A 128 4.00 4.40 4.30
C VAL A 128 3.12 5.27 5.21
N VAL A 129 2.50 6.31 4.66
CA VAL A 129 1.60 7.20 5.44
C VAL A 129 0.41 6.42 5.99
N ALA A 130 -0.20 5.55 5.18
CA ALA A 130 -1.29 4.69 5.62
C ALA A 130 -0.90 3.78 6.79
N GLU A 131 0.28 3.15 6.72
CA GLU A 131 0.80 2.28 7.78
C GLU A 131 1.12 3.06 9.06
N VAL A 132 1.72 4.26 8.94
CA VAL A 132 1.99 5.13 10.11
C VAL A 132 0.69 5.47 10.82
N TYR A 133 -0.34 5.89 10.08
CA TYR A 133 -1.64 6.21 10.65
C TYR A 133 -2.31 4.99 11.31
N ALA A 134 -2.20 3.80 10.71
CA ALA A 134 -2.70 2.56 11.30
C ALA A 134 -2.01 2.24 12.64
N VAL A 135 -0.68 2.40 12.70
CA VAL A 135 0.10 2.21 13.94
C VAL A 135 -0.28 3.23 15.00
N GLU A 136 -0.40 4.51 14.66
CA GLU A 136 -0.83 5.56 15.60
C GLU A 136 -2.21 5.26 16.18
N LYS A 137 -3.14 4.82 15.34
CA LYS A 137 -4.48 4.42 15.76
C LYS A 137 -4.44 3.22 16.71
N GLU A 138 -3.64 2.19 16.40
CA GLU A 138 -3.46 1.05 17.28
C GLU A 138 -2.86 1.49 18.62
N MET A 139 -1.76 2.25 18.60
CA MET A 139 -1.12 2.76 19.82
C MET A 139 -2.09 3.54 20.71
N ASN A 140 -2.91 4.41 20.13
CA ASN A 140 -3.92 5.18 20.86
C ASN A 140 -5.02 4.28 21.45
N ALA A 141 -5.42 3.21 20.77
CA ALA A 141 -6.40 2.25 21.29
C ALA A 141 -5.86 1.43 22.47
N TRP A 142 -4.57 1.06 22.45
CA TRP A 142 -3.96 0.29 23.53
C TRP A 142 -3.54 1.16 24.73
N TRP A 143 -3.14 2.40 24.50
CA TRP A 143 -2.55 3.27 25.53
C TRP A 143 -3.48 4.38 26.02
N GLY A 144 -4.58 4.66 25.31
CA GLY A 144 -5.53 5.73 25.61
C GLY A 144 -6.58 5.41 26.69
N GLU A 145 -6.62 4.18 27.23
CA GLU A 145 -7.60 3.79 28.26
C GLU A 145 -7.02 3.69 29.70
N GLU A 146 -5.69 3.63 29.88
CA GLU A 146 -5.09 3.44 31.22
C GLU A 146 -4.77 4.74 31.99
N SER A 147 -4.88 5.92 31.37
CA SER A 147 -4.51 7.18 32.04
C SER A 147 -5.66 7.93 32.73
N ASP A 148 -6.93 7.56 32.50
CA ASP A 148 -8.08 8.35 32.97
C ASP A 148 -8.77 7.84 34.26
N THR A 149 -8.27 6.77 34.90
CA THR A 149 -8.92 6.21 36.10
C THR A 149 -8.15 6.32 37.41
N MET A 150 -6.98 6.98 37.47
CA MET A 150 -6.17 7.03 38.70
C MET A 150 -6.11 8.39 39.43
N TYR A 151 -6.75 9.45 38.94
CA TYR A 151 -6.94 10.69 39.71
C TYR A 151 -8.38 11.20 39.60
N GLY A 152 -9.23 10.79 40.54
CA GLY A 152 -10.55 11.38 40.72
C GLY A 152 -10.50 12.72 41.46
N THR A 153 -11.30 13.69 41.01
CA THR A 153 -12.08 14.68 41.78
C THR A 153 -12.93 15.44 40.73
N GLY A 154 -14.25 15.49 40.74
CA GLY A 154 -15.12 15.90 41.84
C GLY A 154 -15.37 17.42 41.75
N SER A 155 -16.64 17.82 41.53
CA SER A 155 -17.22 19.19 41.56
C SER A 155 -17.30 19.92 40.21
N SER A 156 -18.48 19.98 39.57
CA SER A 156 -19.60 20.94 39.75
C SER A 156 -19.34 22.34 39.18
N SER A 157 -20.09 22.63 38.11
CA SER A 157 -20.59 23.90 37.57
C SER A 157 -20.06 25.23 38.15
N LEU A 158 -19.65 26.17 37.28
CA LEU A 158 -19.95 27.62 37.40
C LEU A 158 -19.62 28.41 36.11
N ASN A 159 -20.71 28.87 35.47
CA ASN A 159 -20.96 30.13 34.75
C ASN A 159 -19.84 30.97 34.09
N THR A 160 -20.08 31.25 32.80
CA THR A 160 -20.11 32.57 32.11
C THR A 160 -19.19 33.69 32.61
N ILE A 161 -18.22 34.10 31.79
CA ILE A 161 -17.88 35.51 31.53
C ILE A 161 -17.44 35.66 30.06
N ASN A 162 -18.24 36.40 29.27
CA ASN A 162 -17.80 37.11 28.07
C ASN A 162 -17.13 38.42 28.53
N GLN A 163 -15.93 38.73 28.02
CA GLN A 163 -15.52 40.11 27.73
C GLN A 163 -14.27 40.16 26.85
N ASP A 164 -14.33 41.05 25.87
CA ASP A 164 -13.38 41.32 24.78
C ASP A 164 -11.98 41.77 25.26
N SER A 165 -10.95 41.57 24.43
CA SER A 165 -10.22 42.69 23.79
C SER A 165 -8.90 42.31 23.09
N HIS A 166 -8.69 42.99 21.97
CA HIS A 166 -7.42 43.37 21.31
C HIS A 166 -6.69 42.41 20.35
N ALA A 167 -6.63 42.90 19.10
CA ALA A 167 -5.76 42.52 17.98
C ALA A 167 -4.27 42.82 18.28
N ASP A 168 -3.33 42.08 17.70
CA ASP A 168 -2.68 42.42 16.41
C ASP A 168 -1.57 41.41 16.04
N ASP A 169 -1.33 41.29 14.74
CA ASP A 169 -0.13 40.85 14.01
C ASP A 169 0.50 39.46 14.26
N SER A 170 0.44 38.58 13.25
CA SER A 170 1.55 38.43 12.29
C SER A 170 1.44 37.18 11.39
N LEU A 171 1.69 37.40 10.09
CA LEU A 171 2.18 36.48 9.05
C LEU A 171 1.29 35.29 8.62
N ASN A 172 0.59 35.49 7.50
CA ASN A 172 0.07 34.43 6.64
C ASN A 172 1.25 33.67 5.99
N ASP A 173 1.66 32.56 6.59
CA ASP A 173 2.26 31.47 5.86
C ASP A 173 1.11 30.61 5.31
N ASN A 174 0.86 30.70 4.00
CA ASN A 174 0.00 29.76 3.30
C ASN A 174 0.71 28.39 3.30
N GLU A 175 0.59 27.64 4.39
CA GLU A 175 0.69 26.19 4.31
C GLU A 175 -0.57 25.73 3.57
N ASP A 176 -0.37 25.26 2.34
CA ASP A 176 -1.37 24.45 1.64
C ASP A 176 -1.63 23.22 2.52
N ASP A 177 -2.65 23.35 3.36
CA ASP A 177 -3.20 22.32 4.21
C ASP A 177 -3.67 21.18 3.31
N TYR A 178 -2.82 20.18 3.11
CA TYR A 178 -3.20 18.90 2.54
C TYR A 178 -4.22 18.31 3.52
N ASN A 179 -5.48 18.65 3.29
CA ASN A 179 -6.62 18.21 4.08
C ASN A 179 -6.73 16.68 3.97
N LEU A 180 -6.01 16.00 4.86
CA LEU A 180 -5.92 14.54 4.98
C LEU A 180 -7.16 13.95 5.63
N ASP A 181 -8.11 14.76 6.10
CA ASP A 181 -9.36 14.31 6.72
C ASP A 181 -10.28 13.57 5.72
N HIS A 182 -9.96 13.61 4.43
CA HIS A 182 -10.63 12.83 3.37
C HIS A 182 -9.78 11.71 2.78
N TYR A 183 -8.55 11.49 3.27
CA TYR A 183 -7.74 10.37 2.82
C TYR A 183 -8.12 9.10 3.59
N ASP A 184 -9.18 8.42 3.14
CA ASP A 184 -9.53 7.11 3.69
C ASP A 184 -8.53 6.05 3.19
N ALA A 185 -7.41 5.95 3.91
CA ALA A 185 -6.39 4.95 3.69
C ALA A 185 -6.94 3.51 3.73
N ARG A 186 -8.09 3.26 4.40
CA ARG A 186 -8.70 1.92 4.45
C ARG A 186 -9.35 1.54 3.13
N GLU A 187 -10.07 2.44 2.46
CA GLU A 187 -10.68 2.11 1.15
C GLU A 187 -9.61 1.84 0.08
N ASN A 188 -8.54 2.62 0.08
CA ASN A 188 -7.47 2.49 -0.93
C ASN A 188 -6.56 1.28 -0.69
N MET A 189 -6.31 0.91 0.57
CA MET A 189 -5.42 -0.21 0.91
C MET A 189 -6.15 -1.57 0.92
N VAL A 190 -7.43 -1.60 1.34
CA VAL A 190 -8.25 -2.84 1.31
C VAL A 190 -8.56 -3.26 -0.12
N ARG A 191 -8.74 -2.32 -1.06
CA ARG A 191 -8.97 -2.66 -2.48
C ARG A 191 -7.69 -3.11 -3.22
N GLY A 192 -6.50 -2.71 -2.76
CA GLY A 192 -5.21 -3.11 -3.36
C GLY A 192 -4.58 -4.39 -2.79
N CYS A 193 -4.91 -4.77 -1.56
CA CYS A 193 -4.29 -5.89 -0.84
C CYS A 193 -5.23 -7.09 -0.57
N CYS A 194 -6.55 -6.97 -0.76
CA CYS A 194 -7.49 -8.06 -0.49
C CYS A 194 -8.30 -8.44 -1.73
N GLY A 195 -8.24 -9.72 -2.11
CA GLY A 195 -9.11 -10.39 -3.08
C GLY A 195 -8.56 -11.74 -3.51
#